data_AF-F2AQS4-F1
#
_entry.id   AF-F2AQS4-F1
#
_cell.length_a   1.000
_cell.length_b   1.000
_cell.length_c   1.000
_cell.angle_alpha   90.00
_cell.angle_beta   90.00
_cell.angle_gamma   90.00
#
_symmetry.space_group_name_H-M   'P 1'
#
loop_
_entity.id
_entity.type
_entity.pdbx_description
1 polymer ?
#
loop_
_entity_poly.entity_id
_entity_poly.type
_entity_poly.pdbx_seq_one_letter_code
_entity_poly.pdbx_strand_id
1 'polypeptide(L)'
;MRFYHIAFVAVLVASGSSVSVAQDASTKEAVEVRSSLSKDGKSTPCLSACSINFQQALGADFGYLIPLGSQIHASAADPDPVTLAVAANSLAAAESATGKTAKVTSDQVMAEAVELAKLRRDLKELKAIAQLVSDSKTQSELNQLVELAEDSATESEEASREHYGWLHVDNHTPHDLRIRVDGRTVGHIRSGRSSRFRVHAHAYHNHYDAYCMDDGELIAHADARGHNHDLNWHIDE
;
A
#
# COMPACT_ATOMS: atom_id res chain seq x y z
N MET A 1 79.41 -2.58 33.86
CA MET A 1 78.25 -3.31 34.41
C MET A 1 77.01 -2.84 33.66
N ARG A 2 76.36 -3.73 32.91
CA ARG A 2 75.17 -3.41 32.10
C ARG A 2 73.92 -3.79 32.92
N PHE A 3 73.06 -2.82 33.19
CA PHE A 3 71.75 -3.05 33.82
C PHE A 3 70.70 -3.20 32.72
N TYR A 4 69.98 -4.32 32.75
CA TYR A 4 68.85 -4.60 31.86
C TYR A 4 67.58 -3.94 32.39
N HIS A 5 66.89 -3.20 31.52
CA HIS A 5 65.52 -2.73 31.74
C HIS A 5 64.54 -3.89 31.55
N ILE A 6 63.69 -4.13 32.55
CA ILE A 6 62.49 -4.95 32.42
C ILE A 6 61.30 -4.00 32.56
N ALA A 7 60.67 -3.66 31.43
CA ALA A 7 59.42 -2.93 31.40
C ALA A 7 58.26 -3.94 31.42
N PHE A 8 57.47 -3.93 32.48
CA PHE A 8 56.20 -4.64 32.57
C PHE A 8 55.15 -3.90 31.75
N VAL A 9 54.64 -4.51 30.68
CA VAL A 9 53.47 -4.04 29.94
C VAL A 9 52.25 -4.77 30.49
N ALA A 10 51.43 -4.07 31.26
CA ALA A 10 50.12 -4.56 31.70
C ALA A 10 49.09 -4.32 30.59
N VAL A 11 48.59 -5.39 29.98
CA VAL A 11 47.47 -5.35 29.03
C VAL A 11 46.18 -5.38 29.81
N LEU A 12 45.43 -4.27 29.79
CA LEU A 12 44.09 -4.17 30.37
C LEU A 12 43.07 -4.63 29.32
N VAL A 13 42.51 -5.83 29.48
CA VAL A 13 41.41 -6.32 28.64
C VAL A 13 40.10 -5.76 29.21
N ALA A 14 39.57 -4.72 28.57
CA ALA A 14 38.24 -4.21 28.85
C ALA A 14 37.20 -5.10 28.14
N SER A 15 36.58 -6.02 28.88
CA SER A 15 35.40 -6.75 28.45
C SER A 15 34.19 -5.81 28.44
N GLY A 16 33.91 -5.22 27.28
CA GLY A 16 32.68 -4.45 27.05
C GLY A 16 31.49 -5.40 26.92
N SER A 17 30.65 -5.46 27.94
CA SER A 17 29.35 -6.12 27.88
C SER A 17 28.43 -5.31 26.97
N SER A 18 28.18 -5.81 25.76
CA SER A 18 27.17 -5.27 24.85
C SER A 18 25.77 -5.53 25.42
N VAL A 19 25.23 -4.57 26.17
CA VAL A 19 23.81 -4.58 26.55
C VAL A 19 23.00 -4.25 25.31
N SER A 20 22.44 -5.28 24.70
CA SER A 20 21.45 -5.15 23.63
C SER A 20 20.16 -4.64 24.28
N VAL A 21 19.91 -3.33 24.17
CA VAL A 21 18.62 -2.76 24.54
C VAL A 21 17.63 -3.16 23.44
N ALA A 22 16.82 -4.18 23.72
CA ALA A 22 15.62 -4.46 22.95
C ALA A 22 14.70 -3.23 23.08
N GLN A 23 14.60 -2.43 22.03
CA GLN A 23 13.58 -1.41 21.92
C GLN A 23 12.24 -2.12 21.76
N ASP A 24 11.42 -2.06 22.80
CA ASP A 24 10.01 -2.41 22.77
C ASP A 24 9.35 -1.58 21.65
N ALA A 25 9.10 -2.23 20.52
CA ALA A 25 8.32 -1.66 19.44
C ALA A 25 6.88 -1.58 19.96
N SER A 26 6.45 -0.37 20.33
CA SER A 26 5.06 -0.05 20.54
C SER A 26 4.25 -0.53 19.32
N THR A 27 3.48 -1.59 19.52
CA THR A 27 2.49 -2.11 18.58
C THR A 27 1.39 -1.07 18.44
N LYS A 28 1.63 -0.03 17.62
CA LYS A 28 0.52 0.67 16.98
C LYS A 28 -0.11 -0.34 16.04
N GLU A 29 -1.37 -0.67 16.30
CA GLU A 29 -2.18 -1.48 15.38
C GLU A 29 -1.97 -0.93 13.96
N ALA A 30 -1.50 -1.80 13.06
CA ALA A 30 -1.39 -1.46 11.65
C ALA A 30 -2.77 -1.03 11.18
N VAL A 31 -2.87 0.20 10.65
CA VAL A 31 -4.11 0.66 10.02
C VAL A 31 -4.29 -0.23 8.80
N GLU A 32 -5.26 -1.15 8.88
CA GLU A 32 -5.67 -1.99 7.76
C GLU A 32 -6.13 -1.06 6.63
N VAL A 33 -5.29 -0.86 5.60
CA VAL A 33 -5.66 -0.14 4.37
C VAL A 33 -6.52 -1.07 3.52
N ARG A 34 -7.64 -1.53 4.08
CA ARG A 34 -8.65 -2.27 3.34
C ARG A 34 -9.56 -1.25 2.68
N SER A 35 -9.84 -1.42 1.39
CA SER A 35 -10.99 -0.77 0.76
C SER A 35 -12.24 -1.08 1.60
N SER A 36 -12.83 -0.07 2.24
CA SER A 36 -14.08 -0.24 2.98
C SER A 36 -15.23 -0.70 2.07
N LEU A 37 -15.07 -0.59 0.75
CA LEU A 37 -16.03 -1.03 -0.28
C LEU A 37 -16.08 -2.55 -0.42
N SER A 38 -15.11 -3.27 0.16
CA SER A 38 -14.95 -4.73 0.08
C SER A 38 -15.53 -5.51 1.26
N LYS A 39 -15.83 -4.87 2.40
CA LYS A 39 -16.16 -5.57 3.67
C LYS A 39 -17.54 -6.27 3.71
N ASP A 40 -18.45 -6.01 2.76
CA ASP A 40 -19.86 -6.44 2.85
C ASP A 40 -20.31 -7.52 1.83
N GLY A 41 -19.44 -8.05 0.98
CA GLY A 41 -19.85 -8.89 -0.16
C GLY A 41 -19.63 -10.39 0.04
N LYS A 42 -20.69 -11.18 0.32
CA LYS A 42 -20.64 -12.64 0.12
C LYS A 42 -20.46 -12.95 -1.37
N SER A 43 -19.33 -13.58 -1.71
CA SER A 43 -19.04 -14.39 -2.90
C SER A 43 -19.41 -13.84 -4.28
N THR A 44 -19.31 -12.53 -4.51
CA THR A 44 -19.31 -12.01 -5.89
C THR A 44 -18.09 -11.12 -6.05
N PRO A 45 -17.21 -11.37 -7.04
CA PRO A 45 -15.95 -10.64 -7.20
C PRO A 45 -16.14 -9.17 -7.57
N CYS A 46 -17.39 -8.71 -7.63
CA CYS A 46 -17.78 -7.37 -7.97
C CYS A 46 -18.04 -6.61 -6.67
N LEU A 47 -17.05 -5.83 -6.22
CA LEU A 47 -17.15 -4.92 -5.07
C LEU A 47 -18.47 -4.14 -5.13
N SER A 48 -19.06 -3.84 -3.97
CA SER A 48 -20.41 -3.28 -3.85
C SER A 48 -20.79 -2.20 -4.88
N ALA A 49 -19.84 -1.36 -5.30
CA ALA A 49 -20.01 -0.32 -6.32
C ALA A 49 -20.55 -0.80 -7.68
N CYS A 50 -20.11 -1.92 -8.24
CA CYS A 50 -20.57 -2.35 -9.58
C CYS A 50 -22.01 -2.89 -9.58
N SER A 51 -22.54 -3.25 -8.41
CA SER A 51 -23.94 -3.66 -8.24
C SER A 51 -24.88 -2.45 -8.10
N ILE A 52 -24.33 -1.24 -7.94
CA ILE A 52 -25.11 -0.02 -7.77
C ILE A 52 -25.40 0.58 -9.14
N ASN A 53 -26.70 0.71 -9.44
CA ASN A 53 -27.15 1.59 -10.51
C ASN A 53 -27.09 3.05 -10.01
N PHE A 54 -25.99 3.75 -10.26
CA PHE A 54 -25.78 5.12 -9.78
C PHE A 54 -26.78 6.12 -10.35
N GLN A 55 -27.26 5.92 -11.59
CA GLN A 55 -28.31 6.78 -12.16
C GLN A 55 -29.60 6.70 -11.33
N GLN A 56 -30.01 5.48 -10.98
CA GLN A 56 -31.20 5.24 -10.16
C GLN A 56 -31.00 5.71 -8.72
N ALA A 57 -29.85 5.41 -8.11
CA ALA A 57 -29.55 5.76 -6.73
C ALA A 57 -29.53 7.29 -6.52
N LEU A 58 -28.94 8.03 -7.46
CA LEU A 58 -28.86 9.49 -7.40
C LEU A 58 -30.08 10.17 -8.04
N GLY A 59 -30.92 9.44 -8.77
CA GLY A 59 -32.07 10.00 -9.49
C GLY A 59 -31.66 10.97 -10.59
N ALA A 60 -30.56 10.68 -11.30
CA ALA A 60 -30.04 11.49 -12.40
C ALA A 60 -29.70 10.63 -13.63
N ASP A 61 -30.04 11.14 -14.80
CA ASP A 61 -29.76 10.49 -16.09
C ASP A 61 -28.46 11.01 -16.72
N PHE A 62 -27.38 11.07 -15.93
CA PHE A 62 -26.07 11.41 -16.45
C PHE A 62 -25.43 10.16 -17.07
N GLY A 63 -25.08 10.21 -18.36
CA GLY A 63 -24.55 9.04 -19.08
C GLY A 63 -23.24 8.48 -18.49
N TYR A 64 -22.41 9.32 -17.86
CA TYR A 64 -21.17 8.86 -17.22
C TYR A 64 -21.39 8.02 -15.96
N LEU A 65 -22.60 8.04 -15.36
CA LEU A 65 -22.91 7.21 -14.19
C LEU A 65 -23.11 5.73 -14.55
N ILE A 66 -23.37 5.42 -15.82
CA ILE A 66 -23.55 4.04 -16.30
C ILE A 66 -22.28 3.21 -16.11
N PRO A 67 -21.10 3.63 -16.63
CA PRO A 67 -19.87 2.86 -16.42
C PRO A 67 -19.25 3.03 -15.03
N LEU A 68 -19.67 4.03 -14.25
CA LEU A 68 -18.96 4.46 -13.04
C LEU A 68 -18.76 3.34 -12.01
N GLY A 69 -19.80 2.54 -11.75
CA GLY A 69 -19.69 1.41 -10.81
C GLY A 69 -18.69 0.35 -11.27
N SER A 70 -18.64 0.07 -12.57
CA SER A 70 -17.66 -0.86 -13.15
C SER A 70 -16.24 -0.29 -13.11
N GLN A 71 -16.09 1.02 -13.29
CA GLN A 71 -14.80 1.71 -13.22
C GLN A 71 -14.25 1.73 -11.79
N ILE A 72 -15.06 2.07 -10.79
CA ILE A 72 -14.68 1.99 -9.36
C ILE A 72 -14.27 0.56 -9.02
N HIS A 73 -15.06 -0.42 -9.45
CA HIS A 73 -14.75 -1.82 -9.21
C HIS A 73 -13.44 -2.27 -9.85
N ALA A 74 -13.24 -1.97 -11.14
CA ALA A 74 -12.00 -2.31 -11.85
C ALA A 74 -10.79 -1.65 -11.20
N SER A 75 -10.91 -0.38 -10.82
CA SER A 75 -9.85 0.39 -10.18
C SER A 75 -9.58 -0.02 -8.73
N ALA A 76 -10.39 -0.89 -8.13
CA ALA A 76 -10.10 -1.51 -6.83
C ALA A 76 -9.61 -2.96 -7.01
N ALA A 77 -9.95 -3.62 -8.12
CA ALA A 77 -9.41 -4.93 -8.48
C ALA A 77 -7.95 -4.85 -8.96
N ASP A 78 -7.62 -3.81 -9.74
CA ASP A 78 -6.26 -3.39 -10.06
C ASP A 78 -6.09 -1.94 -9.60
N PRO A 79 -5.54 -1.71 -8.39
CA PRO A 79 -5.63 -0.40 -7.76
C PRO A 79 -5.01 0.70 -8.63
N ASP A 80 -5.78 1.70 -9.02
CA ASP A 80 -5.26 2.92 -9.63
C ASP A 80 -5.84 4.11 -8.87
N PRO A 81 -5.04 4.76 -8.00
CA PRO A 81 -5.55 5.85 -7.18
C PRO A 81 -6.03 7.02 -8.03
N VAL A 82 -5.41 7.30 -9.18
CA VAL A 82 -5.79 8.44 -10.02
C VAL A 82 -7.14 8.18 -10.67
N THR A 83 -7.34 6.97 -11.21
CA THR A 83 -8.64 6.58 -11.76
C THR A 83 -9.73 6.56 -10.69
N LEU A 84 -9.44 6.11 -9.47
CA LEU A 84 -10.38 6.18 -8.35
C LEU A 84 -10.75 7.61 -7.97
N ALA A 85 -9.78 8.53 -7.87
CA ALA A 85 -10.05 9.93 -7.56
C ALA A 85 -10.87 10.64 -8.66
N VAL A 86 -10.63 10.33 -9.93
CA VAL A 86 -11.45 10.84 -11.04
C VAL A 86 -12.89 10.31 -10.95
N ALA A 87 -13.06 9.03 -10.62
CA ALA A 87 -14.37 8.44 -10.39
C ALA A 87 -15.08 9.09 -9.18
N ALA A 88 -14.35 9.33 -8.09
CA ALA A 88 -14.86 10.03 -6.91
C ALA A 88 -15.35 11.44 -7.24
N ASN A 89 -14.57 12.23 -7.98
CA ASN A 89 -14.99 13.59 -8.40
C ASN A 89 -16.21 13.58 -9.33
N SER A 90 -16.29 12.59 -10.22
CA SER A 90 -17.47 12.39 -11.08
C SER A 90 -18.71 12.05 -10.24
N LEU A 91 -18.54 11.21 -9.22
CA LEU A 91 -19.60 10.89 -8.26
C LEU A 91 -20.01 12.12 -7.44
N ALA A 92 -19.04 12.89 -6.94
CA ALA A 92 -19.28 14.11 -6.14
C ALA A 92 -20.08 15.15 -6.92
N ALA A 93 -19.78 15.32 -8.22
CA ALA A 93 -20.53 16.21 -9.09
C ALA A 93 -22.00 15.78 -9.21
N ALA A 94 -22.27 14.47 -9.35
CA ALA A 94 -23.63 13.95 -9.41
C ALA A 94 -24.37 14.07 -8.07
N GLU A 95 -23.69 13.77 -6.96
CA GLU A 95 -24.24 13.90 -5.60
C GLU A 95 -24.59 15.37 -5.30
N SER A 96 -23.70 16.31 -5.66
CA SER A 96 -23.93 17.74 -5.51
C SER A 96 -25.11 18.24 -6.37
N ALA A 97 -25.20 17.80 -7.63
CA ALA A 97 -26.27 18.21 -8.53
C ALA A 97 -27.65 17.69 -8.11
N THR A 98 -27.72 16.54 -7.44
CA THR A 98 -28.97 15.88 -7.07
C THR A 98 -29.35 16.08 -5.60
N GLY A 99 -28.38 16.43 -4.74
CA GLY A 99 -28.53 16.46 -3.29
C GLY A 99 -28.71 15.07 -2.66
N LYS A 100 -28.45 13.99 -3.42
CA LYS A 100 -28.60 12.60 -2.98
C LYS A 100 -27.24 11.90 -2.96
N THR A 101 -27.14 10.85 -2.16
CA THR A 101 -25.96 9.99 -2.08
C THR A 101 -26.34 8.54 -2.40
N ALA A 102 -25.40 7.79 -2.98
CA ALA A 102 -25.54 6.35 -3.17
C ALA A 102 -25.01 5.59 -1.93
N LYS A 103 -25.14 4.25 -1.93
CA LYS A 103 -24.56 3.41 -0.85
C LYS A 103 -23.02 3.58 -0.76
N VAL A 104 -22.38 3.71 -1.92
CA VAL A 104 -20.96 4.08 -2.05
C VAL A 104 -20.92 5.56 -2.39
N THR A 105 -20.27 6.37 -1.56
CA THR A 105 -20.22 7.84 -1.71
C THR A 105 -18.94 8.31 -2.38
N SER A 106 -18.94 9.53 -2.92
CA SER A 106 -17.72 10.12 -3.48
C SER A 106 -16.58 10.25 -2.45
N ASP A 107 -16.91 10.66 -1.23
CA ASP A 107 -15.93 10.78 -0.13
C ASP A 107 -15.25 9.45 0.19
N GLN A 108 -16.00 8.34 0.20
CA GLN A 108 -15.42 7.01 0.46
C GLN A 108 -14.44 6.61 -0.64
N VAL A 109 -14.80 6.84 -1.91
CA VAL A 109 -13.94 6.50 -3.06
C VAL A 109 -12.70 7.40 -3.09
N MET A 110 -12.84 8.69 -2.76
CA MET A 110 -11.71 9.62 -2.69
C MET A 110 -10.76 9.26 -1.54
N ALA A 111 -11.29 8.90 -0.37
CA ALA A 111 -10.47 8.46 0.76
C ALA A 111 -9.63 7.22 0.38
N GLU A 112 -10.22 6.25 -0.30
CA GLU A 112 -9.49 5.07 -0.78
C GLU A 112 -8.39 5.45 -1.79
N ALA A 113 -8.68 6.35 -2.74
CA ALA A 113 -7.68 6.86 -3.68
C ALA A 113 -6.49 7.54 -2.97
N VAL A 114 -6.77 8.35 -1.95
CA VAL A 114 -5.75 9.05 -1.15
C VAL A 114 -4.88 8.05 -0.38
N GLU A 115 -5.48 7.08 0.30
CA GLU A 115 -4.72 6.08 1.06
C GLU A 115 -3.86 5.20 0.15
N LEU A 116 -4.36 4.81 -1.03
CA LEU A 116 -3.57 4.08 -2.03
C LEU A 116 -2.38 4.89 -2.55
N ALA A 117 -2.56 6.19 -2.80
CA ALA A 117 -1.46 7.06 -3.23
C ALA A 117 -0.41 7.25 -2.12
N LYS A 118 -0.86 7.43 -0.87
CA LYS A 118 0.02 7.51 0.31
C LYS A 118 0.82 6.21 0.51
N LEU A 119 0.18 5.07 0.28
CA LEU A 119 0.81 3.75 0.37
C LEU A 119 1.90 3.58 -0.69
N ARG A 120 1.59 3.90 -1.95
CA ARG A 120 2.51 3.74 -3.10
C ARG A 120 3.68 4.70 -3.11
N ARG A 121 3.49 5.91 -2.55
CA ARG A 121 4.47 7.00 -2.57
C ARG A 121 4.99 7.33 -3.97
N ASP A 122 4.20 7.07 -5.01
CA ASP A 122 4.57 7.40 -6.37
C ASP A 122 4.36 8.90 -6.58
N LEU A 123 5.44 9.60 -6.94
CA LEU A 123 5.44 11.06 -7.09
C LEU A 123 4.36 11.55 -8.08
N LYS A 124 4.15 10.82 -9.18
CA LYS A 124 3.17 11.23 -10.20
C LYS A 124 1.76 11.02 -9.70
N GLU A 125 1.50 9.89 -9.04
CA GLU A 125 0.21 9.61 -8.40
C GLU A 125 -0.09 10.65 -7.32
N LEU A 126 0.84 10.90 -6.39
CA LEU A 126 0.68 11.89 -5.31
C LEU A 126 0.35 13.29 -5.85
N LYS A 127 1.08 13.77 -6.85
CA LYS A 127 0.80 15.08 -7.50
C LYS A 127 -0.58 15.11 -8.13
N ALA A 128 -0.96 14.05 -8.85
CA ALA A 128 -2.26 13.97 -9.49
C ALA A 128 -3.40 13.98 -8.45
N ILE A 129 -3.30 13.20 -7.38
CA ILE A 129 -4.31 13.17 -6.32
C ILE A 129 -4.39 14.51 -5.59
N ALA A 130 -3.25 15.15 -5.29
CA ALA A 130 -3.23 16.46 -4.64
C ALA A 130 -4.00 17.53 -5.44
N GLN A 131 -4.02 17.42 -6.77
CA GLN A 131 -4.79 18.30 -7.65
C GLN A 131 -6.29 17.95 -7.72
N LEU A 132 -6.65 16.70 -7.45
CA LEU A 132 -8.03 16.21 -7.53
C LEU A 132 -8.80 16.32 -6.21
N VAL A 133 -8.10 16.34 -5.07
CA VAL A 133 -8.70 16.47 -3.74
C VAL A 133 -9.15 17.90 -3.49
N SER A 134 -10.39 18.06 -3.00
CA SER A 134 -10.96 19.36 -2.64
C SER A 134 -10.69 19.76 -1.17
N ASP A 135 -10.41 18.79 -0.30
CA ASP A 135 -10.09 19.06 1.11
C ASP A 135 -8.68 19.65 1.26
N SER A 136 -8.62 20.89 1.76
CA SER A 136 -7.36 21.63 1.91
C SER A 136 -6.35 20.96 2.84
N LYS A 137 -6.81 20.22 3.86
CA LYS A 137 -5.93 19.53 4.80
C LYS A 137 -5.28 18.33 4.11
N THR A 138 -6.07 17.46 3.49
CA THR A 138 -5.58 16.31 2.72
C THR A 138 -4.69 16.75 1.56
N GLN A 139 -5.03 17.82 0.85
CA GLN A 139 -4.18 18.39 -0.19
C GLN A 139 -2.81 18.83 0.36
N SER A 140 -2.79 19.51 1.52
CA SER A 140 -1.55 19.92 2.19
C SER A 140 -0.70 18.72 2.61
N GLU A 141 -1.31 17.68 3.18
CA GLU A 141 -0.63 16.43 3.54
C GLU A 141 0.00 15.76 2.31
N LEU A 142 -0.73 15.69 1.19
CA LEU A 142 -0.22 15.10 -0.05
C LEU A 142 0.93 15.92 -0.63
N ASN A 143 0.86 17.25 -0.59
CA ASN A 143 1.94 18.12 -1.04
C ASN A 143 3.22 17.95 -0.20
N GLN A 144 3.10 17.76 1.11
CA GLN A 144 4.27 17.43 1.95
C GLN A 144 4.90 16.10 1.55
N LEU A 145 4.09 15.09 1.20
CA LEU A 145 4.61 13.82 0.68
C LEU A 145 5.26 13.97 -0.69
N VAL A 146 4.74 14.86 -1.54
CA VAL A 146 5.36 15.21 -2.83
C VAL A 146 6.74 15.84 -2.61
N GLU A 147 6.86 16.83 -1.73
CA GLU A 147 8.14 17.48 -1.40
C GLU A 147 9.17 16.45 -0.89
N LEU A 148 8.77 15.60 0.06
CA LEU A 148 9.63 14.53 0.59
C LEU A 148 10.07 13.53 -0.50
N ALA A 149 9.19 13.20 -1.44
CA ALA A 149 9.49 12.29 -2.55
C ALA A 149 10.42 12.94 -3.58
N GLU A 150 10.31 14.24 -3.82
CA GLU A 150 11.20 15.01 -4.70
C GLU A 150 12.60 15.13 -4.10
N ASP A 151 12.70 15.50 -2.82
CA ASP A 151 13.98 15.59 -2.10
C ASP A 151 14.72 14.26 -2.15
N SER A 152 14.01 13.16 -1.84
CA SER A 152 14.56 11.79 -1.90
C SER A 152 15.04 11.40 -3.30
N ALA A 153 14.41 11.92 -4.37
CA ALA A 153 14.83 11.64 -5.74
C ALA A 153 16.10 12.41 -6.10
N THR A 154 16.26 13.65 -5.61
CA THR A 154 17.44 14.49 -5.88
C THR A 154 18.70 14.03 -5.13
N GLU A 155 18.55 13.52 -3.90
CA GLU A 155 19.67 12.96 -3.14
C GLU A 155 20.13 11.58 -3.67
N SER A 156 19.33 10.97 -4.54
CA SER A 156 19.48 9.58 -5.00
C SER A 156 20.14 9.45 -6.38
N GLU A 157 20.82 10.46 -6.93
CA GLU A 157 21.54 10.25 -8.21
C GLU A 157 22.55 9.07 -8.15
N GLU A 158 23.11 8.73 -6.97
CA GLU A 158 23.87 7.49 -6.74
C GLU A 158 23.03 6.28 -6.22
N ALA A 159 21.82 6.51 -5.67
CA ALA A 159 20.89 5.49 -5.18
C ALA A 159 19.75 5.13 -6.17
N SER A 160 19.76 5.73 -7.37
CA SER A 160 18.80 5.55 -8.47
C SER A 160 18.94 4.20 -9.20
N ARG A 161 19.87 3.35 -8.77
CA ARG A 161 19.77 1.92 -9.10
C ARG A 161 18.55 1.41 -8.36
N GLU A 162 17.39 1.43 -9.02
CA GLU A 162 16.15 0.80 -8.56
C GLU A 162 16.54 -0.51 -7.86
N HIS A 163 16.51 -0.50 -6.52
CA HIS A 163 16.98 -1.61 -5.73
C HIS A 163 15.86 -2.65 -5.74
N TYR A 164 15.82 -3.41 -6.83
CA TYR A 164 14.90 -4.52 -6.96
C TYR A 164 15.31 -5.61 -5.98
N GLY A 165 14.38 -5.96 -5.11
CA GLY A 165 14.44 -7.19 -4.34
C GLY A 165 13.65 -8.30 -5.01
N TRP A 166 13.83 -9.51 -4.49
CA TRP A 166 12.95 -10.64 -4.73
C TRP A 166 12.05 -10.84 -3.51
N LEU A 167 10.76 -10.95 -3.75
CA LEU A 167 9.79 -11.44 -2.78
C LEU A 167 9.47 -12.88 -3.14
N HIS A 168 9.94 -13.82 -2.35
CA HIS A 168 9.49 -15.21 -2.38
C HIS A 168 8.25 -15.34 -1.52
N VAL A 169 7.19 -15.91 -2.09
CA VAL A 169 5.93 -16.11 -1.38
C VAL A 169 5.57 -17.59 -1.45
N ASP A 170 5.30 -18.16 -0.29
CA ASP A 170 4.85 -19.54 -0.10
C ASP A 170 3.38 -19.52 0.33
N ASN A 171 2.49 -20.03 -0.52
CA ASN A 171 1.06 -20.10 -0.25
C ASN A 171 0.70 -21.48 0.34
N HIS A 172 0.49 -21.55 1.66
CA HIS A 172 0.04 -22.76 2.36
C HIS A 172 -1.49 -22.82 2.54
N THR A 173 -2.22 -21.84 2.03
CA THR A 173 -3.69 -21.77 2.11
C THR A 173 -4.36 -22.61 1.01
N PRO A 174 -5.64 -22.98 1.17
CA PRO A 174 -6.39 -23.66 0.11
C PRO A 174 -6.79 -22.73 -1.04
N HIS A 175 -6.53 -21.42 -0.95
CA HIS A 175 -7.00 -20.41 -1.92
C HIS A 175 -5.97 -20.10 -3.01
N ASP A 176 -6.46 -19.76 -4.21
CA ASP A 176 -5.64 -19.07 -5.20
C ASP A 176 -5.54 -17.59 -4.79
N LEU A 177 -4.32 -17.06 -4.69
CA LEU A 177 -4.04 -15.75 -4.13
C LEU A 177 -3.56 -14.76 -5.18
N ARG A 178 -4.03 -13.52 -5.10
CA ARG A 178 -3.48 -12.33 -5.75
C ARG A 178 -2.57 -11.62 -4.76
N ILE A 179 -1.31 -11.44 -5.15
CA ILE A 179 -0.31 -10.77 -4.31
C ILE A 179 -0.20 -9.31 -4.70
N ARG A 180 -0.30 -8.43 -3.70
CA ARG A 180 -0.05 -7.01 -3.84
C ARG A 180 1.13 -6.58 -2.98
N VAL A 181 1.90 -5.64 -3.50
CA VAL A 181 3.01 -4.97 -2.81
C VAL A 181 2.79 -3.48 -2.93
N ASP A 182 2.70 -2.79 -1.81
CA ASP A 182 2.38 -1.35 -1.72
C ASP A 182 1.14 -0.99 -2.56
N GLY A 183 0.11 -1.83 -2.46
CA GLY A 183 -1.14 -1.68 -3.21
C GLY A 183 -1.03 -1.97 -4.72
N ARG A 184 0.12 -2.38 -5.27
CA ARG A 184 0.29 -2.78 -6.69
C ARG A 184 0.22 -4.29 -6.83
N THR A 185 -0.56 -4.79 -7.79
CA THR A 185 -0.60 -6.23 -8.08
C THR A 185 0.72 -6.69 -8.69
N VAL A 186 1.43 -7.61 -8.03
CA VAL A 186 2.71 -8.15 -8.54
C VAL A 186 2.57 -9.52 -9.18
N GLY A 187 1.50 -10.25 -8.87
CA GLY A 187 1.19 -11.51 -9.52
C GLY A 187 0.17 -12.34 -8.74
N HIS A 188 0.08 -13.63 -9.09
CA HIS A 188 -0.80 -14.59 -8.45
C HIS A 188 -0.05 -15.87 -8.08
N ILE A 189 -0.55 -16.59 -7.09
CA ILE A 189 -0.01 -17.86 -6.62
C ILE A 189 -1.16 -18.82 -6.40
N ARG A 190 -1.07 -20.02 -6.99
CA ARG A 190 -2.07 -21.06 -6.76
C ARG A 190 -1.98 -21.63 -5.35
N SER A 191 -3.08 -22.19 -4.90
CA SER A 191 -3.17 -23.00 -3.67
C SER A 191 -2.02 -24.01 -3.56
N GLY A 192 -1.34 -24.04 -2.42
CA GLY A 192 -0.23 -24.96 -2.12
C GLY A 192 1.03 -24.77 -2.99
N ARG A 193 1.23 -23.60 -3.60
CA ARG A 193 2.39 -23.29 -4.46
C ARG A 193 3.22 -22.14 -3.93
N SER A 194 4.43 -22.03 -4.47
CA SER A 194 5.34 -20.92 -4.22
C SER A 194 5.63 -20.14 -5.49
N SER A 195 5.92 -18.86 -5.37
CA SER A 195 6.34 -18.01 -6.48
C SER A 195 7.42 -17.02 -6.04
N ARG A 196 8.09 -16.37 -7.01
CA ARG A 196 9.03 -15.28 -6.77
C ARG A 196 8.63 -14.08 -7.62
N PHE A 197 8.50 -12.93 -6.97
CA PHE A 197 8.17 -11.67 -7.62
C PHE A 197 9.34 -10.72 -7.52
N ARG A 198 9.62 -10.02 -8.61
CA ARG A 198 10.57 -8.91 -8.58
C ARG A 198 9.81 -7.70 -8.06
N VAL A 199 10.21 -7.21 -6.90
CA VAL A 199 9.51 -6.11 -6.22
C VAL A 199 10.47 -4.94 -6.05
N HIS A 200 9.96 -3.72 -6.22
CA HIS A 200 10.70 -2.54 -5.82
C HIS A 200 10.58 -2.44 -4.31
N ALA A 201 11.70 -2.56 -3.59
CA ALA A 201 11.70 -2.31 -2.16
C ALA A 201 11.85 -0.80 -1.95
N HIS A 202 10.78 -0.11 -1.58
CA HIS A 202 10.90 1.26 -1.12
C HIS A 202 11.68 1.22 0.20
N ALA A 203 12.75 2.00 0.28
CA ALA A 203 13.94 1.77 1.12
C ALA A 203 13.73 1.51 2.64
N TYR A 204 12.51 1.59 3.17
CA TYR A 204 12.25 1.43 4.60
C TYR A 204 10.97 0.68 4.97
N HIS A 205 9.97 0.57 4.10
CA HIS A 205 8.67 -0.04 4.41
C HIS A 205 8.02 -0.60 3.14
N ASN A 206 7.76 -1.91 3.13
CA ASN A 206 6.93 -2.54 2.11
C ASN A 206 5.70 -3.16 2.78
N HIS A 207 4.55 -2.96 2.17
CA HIS A 207 3.26 -3.50 2.57
C HIS A 207 2.90 -4.67 1.66
N TYR A 208 2.60 -5.84 2.21
CA TYR A 208 2.24 -7.04 1.47
C TYR A 208 0.83 -7.47 1.80
N ASP A 209 0.04 -7.68 0.76
CA ASP A 209 -1.31 -8.19 0.90
C ASP A 209 -1.53 -9.38 -0.03
N ALA A 210 -2.26 -10.37 0.47
CA ALA A 210 -2.67 -11.54 -0.27
C ALA A 210 -4.19 -11.62 -0.23
N TYR A 211 -4.80 -11.50 -1.41
CA TYR A 211 -6.25 -11.57 -1.57
C TYR A 211 -6.66 -12.88 -2.22
N CYS A 212 -7.70 -13.52 -1.72
CA CYS A 212 -8.35 -14.63 -2.39
C CYS A 212 -8.86 -14.19 -3.76
N MET A 213 -8.55 -14.95 -4.80
CA MET A 213 -8.96 -14.60 -6.16
C MET A 213 -10.46 -14.83 -6.42
N ASP A 214 -11.11 -15.69 -5.64
CA ASP A 214 -12.51 -16.07 -5.86
C ASP A 214 -13.48 -15.00 -5.34
N ASP A 215 -13.24 -14.48 -4.14
CA ASP A 215 -14.12 -13.53 -3.45
C ASP A 215 -13.46 -12.17 -3.15
N GLY A 216 -12.15 -12.04 -3.37
CA GLY A 216 -11.41 -10.81 -3.07
C GLY A 216 -11.16 -10.59 -1.58
N GLU A 217 -11.35 -11.59 -0.73
CA GLU A 217 -11.09 -11.47 0.70
C GLU A 217 -9.59 -11.32 0.98
N LEU A 218 -9.21 -10.45 1.91
CA LEU A 218 -7.84 -10.34 2.41
C LEU A 218 -7.55 -11.58 3.27
N ILE A 219 -6.67 -12.45 2.79
CA ILE A 219 -6.27 -13.69 3.46
C ILE A 219 -5.10 -13.44 4.40
N ALA A 220 -4.10 -12.69 3.96
CA ALA A 220 -2.95 -12.36 4.78
C ALA A 220 -2.40 -10.97 4.47
N HIS A 221 -1.81 -10.39 5.49
CA HIS A 221 -1.17 -9.09 5.47
C HIS A 221 0.17 -9.16 6.22
N ALA A 222 1.19 -8.51 5.68
CA ALA A 222 2.48 -8.36 6.36
C ALA A 222 3.15 -7.03 6.00
N ASP A 223 3.87 -6.45 6.96
CA ASP A 223 4.75 -5.30 6.72
C ASP A 223 6.21 -5.74 6.89
N ALA A 224 7.06 -5.41 5.92
CA ALA A 224 8.51 -5.51 6.09
C ALA A 224 9.12 -4.13 6.29
N ARG A 225 10.05 -4.03 7.24
CA ARG A 225 10.85 -2.83 7.48
C ARG A 225 12.32 -3.09 7.18
N GLY A 226 13.00 -2.05 6.72
CA GLY A 226 14.44 -2.08 6.44
C GLY A 226 14.79 -2.51 5.02
N HIS A 227 16.09 -2.52 4.75
CA HIS A 227 16.64 -2.73 3.41
C HIS A 227 16.95 -4.21 3.17
N ASN A 228 15.94 -4.96 2.70
CA ASN A 228 16.09 -6.38 2.36
C ASN A 228 15.85 -6.59 0.86
N HIS A 229 16.80 -7.24 0.19
CA HIS A 229 16.70 -7.58 -1.23
C HIS A 229 16.16 -8.98 -1.50
N ASP A 230 16.01 -9.83 -0.48
CA ASP A 230 15.39 -11.14 -0.60
C ASP A 230 14.51 -11.32 0.63
N LEU A 231 13.21 -11.43 0.41
CA LEU A 231 12.21 -11.55 1.46
C LEU A 231 11.41 -12.82 1.22
N ASN A 232 11.25 -13.61 2.27
CA ASN A 232 10.38 -14.77 2.27
C ASN A 232 9.12 -14.43 3.05
N TRP A 233 7.97 -14.62 2.43
CA TRP A 233 6.67 -14.45 3.06
C TRP A 233 5.89 -15.76 2.98
N HIS A 234 5.73 -16.39 4.14
CA HIS A 234 4.90 -17.58 4.31
C HIS A 234 3.47 -17.14 4.64
N ILE A 235 2.51 -17.62 3.86
CA ILE A 235 1.09 -17.35 4.05
C ILE A 235 0.43 -18.63 4.55
N ASP A 236 0.08 -18.61 5.82
CA ASP A 236 -0.58 -19.70 6.55
C ASP A 236 -2.01 -19.26 6.95
N GLU A 237 -2.89 -20.23 7.17
CA GLU A 237 -4.27 -20.02 7.66
C GLU A 237 -4.36 -20.26 9.18
#